data_AF-A0A0D2AJS7-F1
#
_entry.id   AF-A0A0D2AJS7-F1
#
_cell.length_a   1.000
_cell.length_b   1.000
_cell.length_c   1.000
_cell.angle_alpha   90.00
_cell.angle_beta   90.00
_cell.angle_gamma   90.00
#
_symmetry.space_group_name_H-M   'P 1'
#
loop_
_entity.id
_entity.type
_entity.pdbx_description
1 polymer ?
#
loop_
_entity_poly.entity_id
_entity_poly.type
_entity_poly.pdbx_seq_one_letter_code
_entity_poly.pdbx_strand_id
1 'polypeptide(L)'
;MYLRAAHADLNIPRLRQFIKQNPLGLLVSSIQSDKYPTIQCTHIPWILDLEDESSEDELGILRGHMAKMNPHTKAIIDEISKSTADGYGFLGEEVSIMFTGPAHSYVTPQFYKETKPSTGKVVPTWNYSAVQVYGRLKAYYDSKSSTVDAFLQQAVEDLSDFAENSLKQGSKPTPWKVSDAPDSYANGK
;
A
#
# COMPACT_ATOMS: atom_id res chain seq x y z
N MET A 1 -16.54 -10.26 -5.41
CA MET A 1 -17.51 -9.94 -6.49
C MET A 1 -17.03 -10.60 -7.79
N TYR A 2 -17.90 -10.81 -8.79
CA TYR A 2 -17.44 -11.35 -10.08
C TYR A 2 -16.75 -10.26 -10.92
N LEU A 3 -15.47 -10.45 -11.22
CA LEU A 3 -14.65 -9.54 -12.03
C LEU A 3 -14.96 -9.74 -13.53
N ARG A 4 -16.00 -9.08 -14.02
CA ARG A 4 -16.27 -8.98 -15.46
C ARG A 4 -15.21 -8.11 -16.12
N ALA A 5 -14.77 -8.46 -17.33
CA ALA A 5 -13.80 -7.67 -18.10
C ALA A 5 -14.24 -6.20 -18.26
N ALA A 6 -15.54 -5.93 -18.43
CA ALA A 6 -16.09 -4.57 -18.52
C ALA A 6 -15.97 -3.74 -17.22
N HIS A 7 -15.59 -4.35 -16.08
CA HIS A 7 -15.35 -3.68 -14.80
C HIS A 7 -13.88 -3.81 -14.35
N ALA A 8 -13.02 -4.42 -15.15
CA ALA A 8 -11.60 -4.54 -14.88
C ALA A 8 -10.86 -3.44 -15.66
N ASP A 9 -10.03 -2.66 -14.96
CA ASP A 9 -9.12 -1.73 -15.61
C ASP A 9 -7.72 -2.35 -15.70
N LEU A 10 -7.10 -2.24 -16.86
CA LEU A 10 -5.80 -2.81 -17.19
C LEU A 10 -4.80 -1.74 -17.68
N ASN A 11 -5.20 -0.46 -17.71
CA ASN A 11 -4.31 0.62 -18.10
C ASN A 11 -3.36 0.95 -16.92
N ILE A 12 -2.08 0.57 -17.05
CA ILE A 12 -1.09 0.73 -15.98
C ILE A 12 -0.99 2.18 -15.48
N PRO A 13 -0.89 3.23 -16.31
CA PRO A 13 -0.85 4.62 -15.83
C PRO A 13 -2.04 5.00 -14.95
N ARG A 14 -3.26 4.57 -15.29
CA ARG A 14 -4.47 4.80 -14.47
C ARG A 14 -4.43 4.02 -13.15
N LEU A 15 -3.93 2.79 -13.15
CA LEU A 15 -3.74 2.01 -11.92
C LEU A 15 -2.68 2.67 -11.00
N ARG A 16 -1.57 3.17 -11.56
CA ARG A 16 -0.56 3.95 -10.83
C ARG A 16 -1.14 5.25 -10.27
N GLN A 17 -1.92 6.00 -11.07
CA GLN A 17 -2.61 7.20 -10.63
C GLN A 17 -3.58 6.90 -9.48
N PHE A 18 -4.32 5.79 -9.54
CA PHE A 18 -5.21 5.36 -8.48
C PHE A 18 -4.45 5.08 -7.17
N ILE A 19 -3.30 4.39 -7.25
CA ILE A 19 -2.44 4.16 -6.08
C ILE A 19 -1.97 5.48 -5.48
N LYS A 20 -1.43 6.39 -6.30
CA LYS A 20 -0.98 7.73 -5.87
C LYS A 20 -2.10 8.58 -5.26
N GLN A 21 -3.35 8.40 -5.67
CA GLN A 21 -4.52 9.08 -5.10
C GLN A 21 -5.08 8.41 -3.83
N ASN A 22 -4.80 7.12 -3.62
CA ASN A 22 -5.33 6.32 -2.52
C ASN A 22 -4.19 5.59 -1.79
N PRO A 23 -3.19 6.32 -1.24
CA PRO A 23 -1.89 5.76 -0.85
C PRO A 23 -1.91 4.81 0.36
N LEU A 24 -3.00 4.77 1.13
CA LEU A 24 -3.13 3.88 2.28
C LEU A 24 -3.54 2.47 1.81
N GLY A 25 -2.54 1.63 1.54
CA GLY A 25 -2.70 0.27 1.05
C GLY A 25 -2.68 -0.76 2.18
N LEU A 26 -3.53 -1.78 2.09
CA LEU A 26 -3.54 -2.92 3.00
C LEU A 26 -2.57 -4.00 2.50
N LEU A 27 -1.40 -4.10 3.14
CA LEU A 27 -0.47 -5.22 2.94
C LEU A 27 -1.08 -6.50 3.51
N VAL A 28 -1.04 -7.58 2.73
CA VAL A 28 -1.43 -8.93 3.11
C VAL A 28 -0.27 -9.88 2.83
N SER A 29 0.13 -10.65 3.84
CA SER A 29 1.13 -11.72 3.72
C SER A 29 0.61 -13.04 4.30
N SER A 30 1.22 -14.16 3.88
CA SER A 30 0.98 -15.49 4.42
C SER A 30 2.30 -16.10 4.89
N ILE A 31 2.61 -16.00 6.18
CA ILE A 31 3.88 -16.41 6.79
C ILE A 31 3.60 -17.44 7.88
N GLN A 32 4.08 -18.68 7.72
CA GLN A 32 3.90 -19.72 8.74
C GLN A 32 4.72 -19.41 9.99
N SER A 33 4.06 -19.37 11.15
CA SER A 33 4.71 -19.04 12.43
C SER A 33 3.96 -19.66 13.61
N ASP A 34 4.71 -20.18 14.58
CA ASP A 34 4.15 -20.63 15.88
C ASP A 34 3.82 -19.46 16.83
N LYS A 35 4.26 -18.24 16.49
CA LYS A 35 4.12 -17.03 17.33
C LYS A 35 3.04 -16.06 16.84
N TYR A 36 2.74 -16.08 15.54
CA TYR A 36 1.92 -15.07 14.86
C TYR A 36 0.90 -15.74 13.93
N PRO A 37 -0.26 -15.13 13.65
CA PRO A 37 -1.21 -15.67 12.68
C PRO A 37 -0.56 -15.86 11.31
N THR A 38 -0.91 -16.94 10.59
CA THR A 38 -0.37 -17.21 9.25
C THR A 38 -0.68 -16.08 8.28
N ILE A 39 -1.95 -15.69 8.17
CA ILE A 39 -2.37 -14.57 7.33
C ILE A 39 -2.41 -13.31 8.18
N GLN A 40 -1.64 -12.30 7.79
CA GLN A 40 -1.59 -11.02 8.49
C GLN A 40 -1.83 -9.86 7.53
N CYS A 41 -2.56 -8.86 8.03
CA CYS A 41 -2.93 -7.67 7.27
C CYS A 41 -2.47 -6.41 8.03
N THR A 42 -1.94 -5.40 7.32
CA THR A 42 -1.58 -4.11 7.93
C THR A 42 -1.78 -2.98 6.92
N HIS A 43 -2.47 -1.91 7.33
CA HIS A 43 -2.53 -0.67 6.56
C HIS A 43 -1.20 0.07 6.65
N ILE A 44 -0.62 0.39 5.50
CA ILE A 44 0.65 1.08 5.34
C ILE A 44 0.42 2.22 4.35
N PRO A 45 0.86 3.45 4.63
CA PRO A 45 0.95 4.49 3.62
C PRO A 45 2.11 4.15 2.66
N TRP A 46 1.81 4.09 1.37
CA TRP A 46 2.78 3.75 0.32
C TRP A 46 3.11 4.93 -0.57
N ILE A 47 4.36 4.98 -0.98
CA ILE A 47 4.85 5.76 -2.12
C ILE A 47 5.04 4.80 -3.28
N LEU A 48 4.64 5.22 -4.48
CA LEU A 48 4.94 4.54 -5.73
C LEU A 48 6.06 5.27 -6.44
N ASP A 49 7.25 4.66 -6.45
CA ASP A 49 8.41 5.12 -7.21
C ASP A 49 8.35 4.57 -8.64
N LEU A 50 8.83 5.39 -9.58
CA LEU A 50 8.95 5.05 -10.99
C LEU A 50 10.30 5.54 -11.53
N GLU A 51 10.91 4.78 -12.43
CA GLU A 51 12.07 5.22 -13.20
C GLU A 51 11.65 6.20 -14.31
N ASP A 52 10.49 5.98 -14.93
CA ASP A 52 9.90 6.87 -15.94
C ASP A 52 8.39 7.07 -15.72
N GLU A 53 8.01 8.25 -15.22
CA GLU A 53 6.60 8.68 -15.08
C GLU A 53 5.81 8.65 -16.40
N SER A 54 6.48 8.67 -17.56
CA SER A 54 5.87 8.60 -18.89
C SER A 54 5.75 7.18 -19.47
N SER A 55 6.29 6.16 -18.80
CA SER A 55 6.14 4.75 -19.21
C SER A 55 4.67 4.31 -19.14
N GLU A 56 4.19 3.65 -20.20
CA GLU A 56 2.85 3.04 -20.24
C GLU A 56 2.78 1.64 -19.57
N ASP A 57 3.91 1.06 -19.13
CA ASP A 57 4.02 -0.37 -18.78
C ASP A 57 4.78 -0.74 -17.49
N GLU A 58 5.85 -0.03 -17.06
CA GLU A 58 6.81 -0.32 -15.96
C GLU A 58 6.29 -0.99 -14.65
N LEU A 59 5.02 -0.83 -14.29
CA LEU A 59 4.45 -1.05 -12.95
C LEU A 59 5.00 -0.09 -11.87
N GLY A 60 6.27 -0.19 -11.48
CA GLY A 60 6.94 0.61 -10.44
C GLY A 60 7.25 -0.14 -9.12
N ILE A 61 7.82 0.57 -8.14
CA ILE A 61 8.17 0.05 -6.80
C ILE A 61 7.32 0.71 -5.72
N LEU A 62 6.80 -0.09 -4.77
CA LEU A 62 6.08 0.42 -3.60
C LEU A 62 7.00 0.47 -2.37
N ARG A 63 7.27 1.68 -1.87
CA ARG A 63 7.96 1.92 -0.58
C ARG A 63 6.99 2.32 0.51
N GLY A 64 7.23 1.82 1.71
CA GLY A 64 6.48 2.13 2.93
C GLY A 64 7.25 1.63 4.14
N HIS A 65 6.81 2.01 5.34
CA HIS A 65 7.44 1.59 6.58
C HIS A 65 6.42 1.01 7.57
N MET A 66 6.89 0.16 8.49
CA MET A 66 6.07 -0.44 9.55
C MET A 66 6.78 -0.29 10.90
N ALA A 67 6.02 -0.01 11.96
CA ALA A 67 6.57 0.01 13.30
C ALA A 67 7.16 -1.38 13.67
N LYS A 68 8.39 -1.38 14.22
CA LYS A 68 9.10 -2.59 14.68
C LYS A 68 8.31 -3.43 15.69
N MET A 69 7.38 -2.82 16.41
CA MET A 69 6.54 -3.48 17.40
C MET A 69 5.29 -4.17 16.83
N ASN A 70 4.91 -3.90 15.59
CA ASN A 70 3.78 -4.58 14.93
C ASN A 70 4.10 -6.09 14.78
N PRO A 71 3.21 -7.01 15.23
CA PRO A 71 3.38 -8.46 15.05
C PRO A 71 3.67 -8.89 13.61
N HIS A 72 3.07 -8.21 12.63
CA HIS A 72 3.29 -8.49 11.20
C HIS A 72 4.75 -8.18 10.79
N THR A 73 5.32 -7.06 11.25
CA THR A 73 6.75 -6.75 11.08
C THR A 73 7.64 -7.83 11.70
N LYS A 74 7.29 -8.31 12.90
CA LYS A 74 8.05 -9.35 13.59
C LYS A 74 7.99 -10.69 12.87
N ALA A 75 6.84 -11.08 12.32
CA ALA A 75 6.71 -12.28 11.50
C ALA A 75 7.55 -12.20 10.21
N ILE A 76 7.54 -11.04 9.54
CA ILE A 76 8.37 -10.77 8.36
C ILE A 76 9.86 -10.91 8.69
N ILE A 77 10.31 -10.30 9.80
CA ILE A 77 11.71 -10.36 10.22
C ILE A 77 12.12 -11.77 10.64
N ASP A 78 11.29 -12.46 11.45
CA ASP A 78 11.53 -13.84 11.89
C ASP A 78 11.61 -14.81 10.69
N GLU A 79 10.87 -14.56 9.61
CA GLU A 79 10.95 -15.36 8.37
C GLU A 79 12.21 -15.04 7.57
N ILE A 80 12.44 -13.78 7.24
CA ILE A 80 13.57 -13.35 6.40
C ILE A 80 14.90 -13.74 7.04
N SER A 81 15.04 -13.58 8.36
CA SER A 81 16.27 -13.91 9.11
C SER A 81 16.63 -15.40 9.10
N LYS A 82 15.77 -16.29 8.61
CA LYS A 82 16.11 -17.72 8.37
C LYS A 82 17.04 -17.91 7.16
N SER A 83 17.10 -16.92 6.26
CA SER A 83 17.74 -17.03 4.94
C SER A 83 18.82 -15.98 4.66
N THR A 84 18.89 -14.91 5.45
CA THR A 84 19.86 -13.81 5.30
C THR A 84 20.35 -13.34 6.67
N ALA A 85 21.63 -12.93 6.72
CA ALA A 85 22.26 -12.32 7.88
C ALA A 85 22.44 -10.79 7.75
N ASP A 86 22.22 -10.22 6.56
CA ASP A 86 22.68 -8.87 6.20
C ASP A 86 21.73 -7.73 6.65
N GLY A 87 20.77 -8.04 7.53
CA GLY A 87 19.84 -7.03 8.08
C GLY A 87 18.76 -6.54 7.11
N TYR A 88 18.72 -7.11 5.91
CA TYR A 88 17.65 -6.96 4.93
C TYR A 88 17.51 -8.23 4.10
N GLY A 89 16.35 -8.43 3.48
CA GLY A 89 16.11 -9.57 2.60
C GLY A 89 14.71 -9.57 2.01
N PHE A 90 14.40 -10.63 1.25
CA PHE A 90 13.09 -10.81 0.63
C PHE A 90 12.31 -11.93 1.33
N LEU A 91 10.99 -11.81 1.39
CA LEU A 91 10.13 -12.98 1.62
C LEU A 91 10.28 -13.98 0.46
N GLY A 92 10.18 -15.26 0.78
CA GLY A 92 10.12 -16.34 -0.21
C GLY A 92 8.82 -16.26 -1.01
N GLU A 93 7.70 -16.22 -0.30
CA GLU A 93 6.35 -16.10 -0.85
C GLU A 93 6.02 -14.68 -1.35
N GLU A 94 5.04 -14.61 -2.25
CA GLU A 94 4.46 -13.36 -2.74
C GLU A 94 3.58 -12.69 -1.67
N VAL A 95 3.50 -11.36 -1.70
CA VAL A 95 2.55 -10.56 -0.92
C VAL A 95 1.57 -9.85 -1.84
N SER A 96 0.40 -9.47 -1.30
CA SER A 96 -0.56 -8.62 -1.99
C SER A 96 -0.75 -7.31 -1.25
N ILE A 97 -0.96 -6.21 -1.99
CA ILE A 97 -1.32 -4.91 -1.43
C ILE A 97 -2.63 -4.46 -2.10
N MET A 98 -3.65 -4.17 -1.28
CA MET A 98 -4.95 -3.68 -1.73
C MET A 98 -5.07 -2.18 -1.46
N PHE A 99 -5.25 -1.39 -2.51
CA PHE A 99 -5.61 0.03 -2.45
C PHE A 99 -7.10 0.16 -2.75
N THR A 100 -7.85 0.87 -1.91
CA THR A 100 -9.32 0.99 -2.05
C THR A 100 -9.73 2.46 -2.18
N GLY A 101 -10.62 2.77 -3.11
CA GLY A 101 -11.13 4.12 -3.32
C GLY A 101 -12.14 4.51 -2.22
N PRO A 102 -12.17 5.78 -1.78
CA PRO A 102 -13.05 6.24 -0.69
C PRO A 102 -14.54 6.20 -1.07
N ALA A 103 -14.85 6.24 -2.36
CA ALA A 103 -16.23 6.22 -2.85
C ALA A 103 -16.70 4.77 -3.08
N HIS A 104 -17.55 4.27 -2.18
CA HIS A 104 -18.25 3.00 -2.33
C HIS A 104 -19.71 3.09 -1.87
N SER A 105 -20.63 2.39 -2.54
CA SER A 105 -22.05 2.42 -2.18
C SER A 105 -22.84 1.20 -2.64
N TYR A 106 -23.89 0.87 -1.89
CA TYR A 106 -24.92 -0.06 -2.33
C TYR A 106 -25.72 0.53 -3.50
N VAL A 107 -25.87 -0.24 -4.58
CA VAL A 107 -26.66 0.12 -5.75
C VAL A 107 -27.96 -0.67 -5.73
N THR A 108 -29.07 0.05 -5.50
CA THR A 108 -30.40 -0.55 -5.50
C THR A 108 -30.84 -0.94 -6.93
N PRO A 109 -31.46 -2.12 -7.13
CA PRO A 109 -32.02 -2.48 -8.42
C PRO A 109 -33.21 -1.60 -8.83
N GLN A 110 -33.65 -0.65 -8.00
CA GLN A 110 -34.63 0.37 -8.37
C GLN A 110 -34.15 1.34 -9.47
N PHE A 111 -32.83 1.51 -9.64
CA PHE A 111 -32.31 2.38 -10.70
C PHE A 111 -32.39 1.77 -12.11
N TYR A 112 -32.40 0.44 -12.24
CA TYR A 112 -32.45 -0.25 -13.53
C TYR A 112 -33.87 -0.29 -14.11
N LYS A 113 -34.33 0.84 -14.65
CA LYS A 113 -35.69 0.98 -15.20
C LYS A 113 -35.93 0.17 -16.49
N GLU A 114 -34.91 -0.03 -17.31
CA GLU A 114 -35.02 -0.64 -18.65
C GLU A 114 -34.95 -2.18 -18.64
N THR A 115 -34.15 -2.78 -17.76
CA THR A 115 -34.05 -4.25 -17.62
C THR A 115 -35.14 -4.84 -16.71
N LYS A 116 -35.88 -3.99 -16.00
CA LYS A 116 -37.00 -4.37 -15.12
C LYS A 116 -38.31 -4.80 -15.80
N PRO A 117 -38.78 -4.27 -16.95
CA PRO A 117 -40.18 -4.48 -17.36
C PRO A 117 -40.52 -5.84 -17.99
N SER A 118 -39.57 -6.78 -18.18
CA SER A 118 -39.85 -8.02 -18.91
C SER A 118 -39.32 -9.33 -18.31
N THR A 119 -38.31 -9.32 -17.44
CA THR A 119 -37.70 -10.59 -16.93
C THR A 119 -37.47 -10.67 -15.42
N GLY A 120 -37.51 -9.55 -14.69
CA GLY A 120 -37.20 -9.51 -13.25
C GLY A 120 -35.73 -9.85 -12.89
N LYS A 121 -34.85 -10.11 -13.87
CA LYS A 121 -33.46 -10.55 -13.67
C LYS A 121 -32.51 -9.39 -13.32
N VAL A 122 -32.79 -8.71 -12.21
CA VAL A 122 -31.91 -7.67 -11.63
C VAL A 122 -31.56 -8.02 -10.19
N VAL A 123 -30.28 -7.94 -9.85
CA VAL A 123 -29.76 -8.14 -8.49
C VAL A 123 -29.18 -6.83 -7.96
N PRO A 124 -29.22 -6.59 -6.64
CA PRO A 124 -28.44 -5.52 -6.03
C PRO A 124 -26.94 -5.76 -6.22
N THR A 125 -26.15 -4.69 -6.19
CA THR A 125 -24.68 -4.75 -6.21
C THR A 125 -24.08 -3.70 -5.28
N TRP A 126 -22.77 -3.79 -5.04
CA TRP A 126 -22.00 -2.72 -4.42
C TRP A 126 -21.07 -2.12 -5.47
N ASN A 127 -21.08 -0.81 -5.62
CA ASN A 127 -20.05 -0.10 -6.40
C ASN A 127 -18.89 0.22 -5.48
N TYR A 128 -17.67 -0.05 -5.95
CA TYR A 128 -16.41 0.31 -5.33
C TYR A 128 -15.32 0.34 -6.43
N SER A 129 -14.18 0.93 -6.12
CA SER A 129 -12.96 0.83 -6.92
C SER A 129 -11.81 0.36 -6.04
N ALA A 130 -10.95 -0.49 -6.58
CA ALA A 130 -9.77 -0.98 -5.87
C ALA A 130 -8.70 -1.42 -6.87
N VAL A 131 -7.44 -1.32 -6.45
CA VAL A 131 -6.27 -1.84 -7.17
C VAL A 131 -5.58 -2.87 -6.29
N GLN A 132 -5.31 -4.04 -6.87
CA GLN A 132 -4.54 -5.11 -6.23
C GLN A 132 -3.17 -5.17 -6.88
N VAL A 133 -2.13 -5.07 -6.05
CA VAL A 133 -0.75 -5.26 -6.46
C VAL A 133 -0.26 -6.58 -5.88
N TYR A 134 0.56 -7.29 -6.64
CA TYR A 134 1.19 -8.54 -6.28
C TYR A 134 2.70 -8.40 -6.49
N GLY A 135 3.51 -8.96 -5.61
CA GLY A 135 4.97 -8.89 -5.74
C GLY A 135 5.73 -9.41 -4.53
N ARG A 136 7.05 -9.28 -4.56
CA ARG A 136 7.94 -9.78 -3.50
C ARG A 136 8.33 -8.66 -2.54
N LEU A 137 8.01 -8.82 -1.26
CA LEU A 137 8.38 -7.86 -0.23
C LEU A 137 9.88 -7.96 0.09
N LYS A 138 10.59 -6.83 -0.01
CA LYS A 138 11.93 -6.65 0.55
C LYS A 138 11.83 -5.86 1.86
N ALA A 139 12.29 -6.43 2.97
CA ALA A 139 12.36 -5.74 4.25
C ALA A 139 13.79 -5.30 4.57
N TYR A 140 13.94 -4.11 5.14
CA TYR A 140 15.16 -3.59 5.73
C TYR A 140 14.90 -3.40 7.23
N TYR A 141 15.68 -4.04 8.11
CA TYR A 141 15.29 -4.18 9.53
C TYR A 141 16.43 -4.15 10.56
N ASP A 142 17.71 -4.31 10.16
CA ASP A 142 18.82 -4.10 11.08
C ASP A 142 19.10 -2.61 11.28
N SER A 143 18.62 -2.07 12.40
CA SER A 143 18.86 -0.69 12.85
C SER A 143 20.31 -0.40 13.26
N LYS A 144 21.26 -1.32 13.05
CA LYS A 144 22.71 -1.07 13.17
C LYS A 144 23.39 -0.84 11.82
N SER A 145 22.73 -1.19 10.72
CA SER A 145 23.25 -0.97 9.37
C SER A 145 22.95 0.45 8.92
N SER A 146 24.00 1.24 8.63
CA SER A 146 23.85 2.61 8.11
C SER A 146 23.10 2.68 6.78
N THR A 147 23.14 1.60 5.98
CA THR A 147 22.35 1.48 4.75
C THR A 147 20.85 1.30 5.03
N VAL A 148 20.50 0.54 6.07
CA VAL A 148 19.10 0.38 6.51
C VAL A 148 18.58 1.67 7.13
N ASP A 149 19.40 2.33 7.94
CA ASP A 149 19.08 3.61 8.60
C ASP A 149 18.79 4.71 7.56
N ALA A 150 19.68 4.92 6.59
CA ALA A 150 19.49 5.87 5.51
C ALA A 150 18.26 5.56 4.63
N PHE A 151 17.98 4.28 4.36
CA PHE A 151 16.77 3.88 3.62
C PHE A 151 15.49 4.18 4.40
N LEU A 152 15.47 3.91 5.71
CA LEU A 152 14.33 4.21 6.57
C LEU A 152 14.11 5.71 6.71
N GLN A 153 15.17 6.50 6.90
CA GLN A 153 15.09 7.96 6.97
C GLN A 153 14.46 8.52 5.67
N GLN A 154 15.00 8.16 4.50
CA GLN A 154 14.46 8.62 3.21
C GLN A 154 12.99 8.20 3.03
N ALA A 155 12.61 6.97 3.42
CA ALA A 155 11.24 6.49 3.30
C ALA A 155 10.25 7.18 4.26
N VAL A 156 10.72 7.73 5.38
CA VAL A 156 9.90 8.56 6.27
C VAL A 156 9.82 10.00 5.75
N GLU A 157 10.94 10.57 5.32
CA GLU A 157 11.02 11.92 4.74
C GLU A 157 10.15 12.06 3.50
N ASP A 158 10.29 11.18 2.51
CA ASP A 158 9.50 11.21 1.28
C ASP A 158 8.00 11.08 1.56
N LEU A 159 7.62 10.28 2.57
CA LEU A 159 6.21 10.04 2.90
C LEU A 159 5.60 11.25 3.61
N SER A 160 6.35 11.87 4.52
CA SER A 160 5.95 13.13 5.15
C SER A 160 5.81 14.24 4.11
N ASP A 161 6.81 14.42 3.24
CA ASP A 161 6.74 15.42 2.17
C ASP A 161 5.57 15.15 1.22
N PHE A 162 5.34 13.90 0.80
CA PHE A 162 4.19 13.51 -0.03
C PHE A 162 2.85 13.83 0.65
N ALA A 163 2.68 13.46 1.92
CA ALA A 163 1.46 13.72 2.68
C ALA A 163 1.20 15.22 2.85
N GLU A 164 2.21 15.99 3.29
CA GLU A 164 2.11 17.44 3.48
C GLU A 164 1.88 18.18 2.15
N ASN A 165 2.50 17.73 1.05
CA ASN A 165 2.23 18.25 -0.29
C ASN A 165 0.77 18.03 -0.71
N SER A 166 0.18 16.86 -0.40
CA SER A 166 -1.24 16.59 -0.69
C SER A 166 -2.19 17.54 0.06
N LEU A 167 -1.78 18.03 1.23
CA LEU A 167 -2.58 18.93 2.07
C LEU A 167 -2.62 20.38 1.55
N LYS A 168 -1.76 20.77 0.59
CA LYS A 168 -1.56 22.16 0.11
C LYS A 168 -2.77 22.82 -0.60
N GLN A 169 -3.92 22.16 -0.67
CA GLN A 169 -5.17 22.79 -1.12
C GLN A 169 -5.71 23.76 -0.06
N GLY A 170 -5.22 25.00 -0.07
CA GLY A 170 -5.72 26.11 0.76
C GLY A 170 -4.61 26.96 1.38
N SER A 171 -5.00 28.00 2.12
CA SER A 171 -4.09 28.89 2.87
C SER A 171 -3.61 28.23 4.18
N LYS A 172 -2.87 27.13 4.05
CA LYS A 172 -2.28 26.38 5.17
C LYS A 172 -0.87 26.89 5.52
N PRO A 173 -0.40 26.67 6.77
CA PRO A 173 0.96 26.98 7.19
C PRO A 173 2.02 26.19 6.40
N THR A 174 3.29 26.54 6.61
CA THR A 174 4.46 25.84 6.06
C THR A 174 4.35 24.32 6.28
N PRO A 175 4.59 23.49 5.26
CA PRO A 175 4.66 22.03 5.39
C PRO A 175 5.56 21.59 6.54
N TRP A 176 5.09 20.63 7.34
CA TRP A 176 5.89 20.01 8.38
C TRP A 176 6.98 19.11 7.77
N LYS A 177 8.16 19.08 8.39
CA LYS A 177 9.27 18.19 8.00
C LYS A 177 9.66 17.24 9.11
N VAL A 178 10.23 16.09 8.74
CA VAL A 178 10.79 15.12 9.71
C VAL A 178 11.86 15.78 10.60
N SER A 179 12.63 16.72 10.05
CA SER A 179 13.61 17.55 10.79
C SER A 179 13.01 18.49 11.84
N ASP A 180 11.68 18.70 11.85
CA ASP A 180 10.99 19.49 12.86
C ASP A 180 10.65 18.66 14.11
N ALA A 181 10.83 17.33 14.06
CA ALA A 181 10.80 16.47 15.24
C ALA A 181 12.12 16.55 16.03
N PRO A 182 12.11 16.35 17.36
CA PRO A 182 13.35 16.24 18.14
C PRO A 182 14.23 15.07 17.64
N ASP A 183 15.55 15.23 17.67
CA ASP A 183 16.52 14.22 17.19
C ASP A 183 16.31 12.81 17.79
N SER A 184 15.85 12.73 19.04
CA SER A 184 15.55 11.47 19.73
C SER A 184 14.33 10.72 19.15
N TYR A 185 13.47 11.39 18.40
CA TYR A 185 12.30 10.83 17.71
C TYR A 185 12.52 10.74 16.19
N ALA A 186 13.22 11.69 15.58
CA ALA A 186 13.53 11.68 14.16
C ALA A 186 14.43 10.49 13.74
N ASN A 187 15.39 10.12 14.61
CA ASN A 187 16.42 9.12 14.29
C ASN A 187 16.11 7.68 14.77
N GLY A 188 14.85 7.35 15.10
CA GLY A 188 14.38 5.97 15.25
C GLY A 188 15.10 5.02 16.24
N LYS A 189 15.76 5.54 17.29
CA LYS A 189 16.57 4.76 18.26
C LYS A 189 15.76 4.09 19.37
#